data_AF-A0A1V6SIV4-F1
#
_entry.id   AF-A0A1V6SIV4-F1
#
_cell.length_a   1.000
_cell.length_b   1.000
_cell.length_c   1.000
_cell.angle_alpha   90.00
_cell.angle_beta   90.00
_cell.angle_gamma   90.00
#
_symmetry.space_group_name_H-M   'P 1'
#
loop_
_entity.id
_entity.type
_entity.pdbx_description
1 polymer ?
#
loop_
_entity_poly.entity_id
_entity_poly.type
_entity_poly.pdbx_seq_one_letter_code
_entity_poly.pdbx_strand_id
1 'polypeptide(L)'
;MAGDFARRSTSTNRSANYRKEDRERFCVLRHRLCRENAKHQQRIWREHAEEATSDINSFWRLAKAAHKQEQRFSFAPTLHSNDREYTTATKEAALLRQTLFAPAPNADLSDIDAYVSATVNAAVNTSPTPALAPLPKPKTHGTLSLFRPHR
;
A
#
# COMPACT_ATOMS: atom_id res chain seq x y z
N MET A 1 -30.27 -70.50 19.24
CA MET A 1 -29.71 -69.37 20.01
C MET A 1 -29.04 -68.40 19.05
N ALA A 2 -29.80 -67.49 18.40
CA ALA A 2 -29.25 -66.56 17.38
C ALA A 2 -30.02 -65.22 17.35
N GLY A 3 -30.44 -64.71 18.52
CA GLY A 3 -31.32 -63.52 18.61
C GLY A 3 -30.64 -62.22 19.05
N ASP A 4 -29.46 -62.28 19.68
CA ASP A 4 -28.97 -61.16 20.50
C ASP A 4 -27.87 -60.29 19.87
N PHE A 5 -27.30 -60.70 18.73
CA PHE A 5 -26.26 -59.93 18.05
C PHE A 5 -26.81 -58.76 17.20
N ALA A 6 -28.05 -58.84 16.71
CA ALA A 6 -28.63 -57.82 15.83
C ALA A 6 -29.03 -56.53 16.56
N ARG A 7 -29.33 -56.59 17.87
CA ARG A 7 -29.79 -55.42 18.65
C ARG A 7 -28.67 -54.51 19.15
N ARG A 8 -27.43 -55.01 19.22
CA ARG A 8 -26.28 -54.25 19.75
C ARG A 8 -25.68 -53.30 18.70
N SER A 9 -25.88 -53.59 17.41
CA SER A 9 -25.35 -52.82 16.27
C SER A 9 -26.17 -51.58 15.91
N THR A 10 -27.45 -51.51 16.31
CA THR A 10 -28.33 -50.36 15.99
C THR A 10 -28.23 -49.24 17.01
N SER A 11 -27.83 -49.54 18.25
CA SER A 11 -27.72 -48.56 19.35
C SER A 11 -26.50 -47.63 19.16
N THR A 12 -25.33 -48.17 18.83
CA THR A 12 -24.10 -47.41 18.59
C THR A 12 -24.17 -46.59 17.30
N ASN A 13 -24.82 -47.09 16.25
CA ASN A 13 -25.05 -46.34 15.03
C ASN A 13 -26.01 -45.14 15.25
N ARG A 14 -27.05 -45.29 16.08
CA ARG A 14 -27.94 -44.15 16.43
C ARG A 14 -27.19 -43.07 17.21
N SER A 15 -26.42 -43.44 18.23
CA SER A 15 -25.66 -42.45 19.02
C SER A 15 -24.58 -41.73 18.22
N ALA A 16 -23.96 -42.41 17.25
CA ALA A 16 -23.03 -41.79 16.31
C ALA A 16 -23.74 -40.82 15.34
N ASN A 17 -24.97 -41.13 14.91
CA ASN A 17 -25.76 -40.25 14.04
C ASN A 17 -26.24 -38.99 14.77
N TYR A 18 -26.71 -39.08 16.02
CA TYR A 18 -27.06 -37.90 16.83
C TYR A 18 -25.88 -36.91 16.97
N ARG A 19 -24.66 -37.42 17.19
CA ARG A 19 -23.46 -36.59 17.25
C ARG A 19 -23.12 -35.89 15.93
N LYS A 20 -23.46 -36.51 14.79
CA LYS A 20 -23.28 -35.91 13.46
C LYS A 20 -24.33 -34.84 13.20
N GLU A 21 -25.60 -35.13 13.49
CA GLU A 21 -26.71 -34.18 13.34
C GLU A 21 -26.49 -32.92 14.21
N ASP A 22 -26.04 -33.09 15.46
CA ASP A 22 -25.74 -31.95 16.34
C ASP A 22 -24.56 -31.11 15.83
N ARG A 23 -23.54 -31.77 15.27
CA ARG A 23 -22.41 -31.08 14.64
C ARG A 23 -22.85 -30.31 13.40
N GLU A 24 -23.69 -30.90 12.55
CA GLU A 24 -24.23 -30.24 11.37
C GLU A 24 -25.11 -29.04 11.74
N ARG A 25 -25.99 -29.19 12.74
CA ARG A 25 -26.79 -28.09 13.29
C ARG A 25 -25.90 -26.97 13.81
N PHE A 26 -24.86 -27.30 14.57
CA PHE A 26 -23.88 -26.31 15.03
C PHE A 26 -23.19 -25.59 13.86
N CYS A 27 -22.74 -26.32 12.84
CA CYS A 27 -22.12 -25.72 11.65
C CYS A 27 -23.08 -24.77 10.92
N VAL A 28 -24.34 -25.14 10.75
CA VAL A 28 -25.37 -24.31 10.11
C VAL A 28 -25.66 -23.05 10.94
N LEU A 29 -25.81 -23.18 12.25
CA LEU A 29 -26.03 -22.04 13.15
C LEU A 29 -24.83 -21.09 13.15
N ARG A 30 -23.61 -21.63 13.21
CA ARG A 30 -22.38 -20.83 13.11
C ARG A 30 -22.31 -20.08 11.79
N HIS A 31 -22.59 -20.75 10.69
CA HIS A 31 -22.59 -20.12 9.36
C HIS A 31 -23.63 -19.00 9.25
N ARG A 32 -24.83 -19.24 9.78
CA ARG A 32 -25.89 -18.23 9.87
C ARG A 32 -25.44 -17.03 10.70
N LEU A 33 -24.88 -17.28 11.89
CA LEU A 33 -24.38 -16.22 12.76
C LEU A 33 -23.27 -15.39 12.08
N CYS A 34 -22.31 -16.05 11.44
CA CYS A 34 -21.26 -15.37 10.68
C CYS A 34 -21.82 -14.48 9.57
N ARG A 35 -22.83 -14.95 8.83
CA ARG A 35 -23.51 -14.16 7.79
C ARG A 35 -24.25 -12.96 8.36
N GLU A 36 -25.02 -13.15 9.43
CA GLU A 36 -25.74 -12.04 10.07
C GLU A 36 -24.78 -10.99 10.66
N ASN A 37 -23.66 -11.42 11.24
CA ASN A 37 -22.64 -10.51 11.76
C ASN A 37 -21.95 -9.74 10.62
N ALA A 38 -21.63 -10.39 9.50
CA ALA A 38 -21.10 -9.72 8.31
C ALA A 38 -22.08 -8.67 7.73
N LYS A 39 -23.38 -8.99 7.67
CA LYS A 39 -24.42 -8.02 7.27
C LYS A 39 -24.48 -6.83 8.23
N HIS A 40 -24.44 -7.11 9.53
CA HIS A 40 -24.47 -6.06 10.56
C HIS A 40 -23.25 -5.14 10.46
N GLN A 41 -22.06 -5.70 10.31
CA GLN A 41 -20.83 -4.94 10.09
C GLN A 41 -20.90 -4.09 8.81
N GLN A 42 -21.42 -4.65 7.72
CA GLN A 42 -21.60 -3.91 6.48
C GLN A 42 -22.57 -2.74 6.65
N ARG A 43 -23.66 -2.93 7.39
CA ARG A 43 -24.61 -1.86 7.70
C ARG A 43 -23.98 -0.75 8.53
N ILE A 44 -23.30 -1.10 9.63
CA ILE A 44 -22.56 -0.13 10.47
C ILE A 44 -21.57 0.66 9.62
N TRP A 45 -20.82 -0.01 8.75
CA TRP A 45 -19.86 0.65 7.89
C TRP A 45 -20.53 1.64 6.92
N ARG A 46 -21.69 1.29 6.34
CA ARG A 46 -22.45 2.21 5.48
C ARG A 46 -22.97 3.41 6.25
N GLU A 47 -23.56 3.20 7.43
CA GLU A 47 -24.06 4.28 8.30
C GLU A 47 -22.92 5.24 8.67
N HIS A 48 -21.75 4.72 9.07
CA HIS A 48 -20.57 5.55 9.31
C HIS A 48 -20.02 6.23 8.07
N ALA A 49 -20.07 5.59 6.90
CA ALA A 49 -19.65 6.19 5.65
C ALA A 49 -20.56 7.36 5.28
N GLU A 50 -21.87 7.19 5.38
CA GLU A 50 -22.86 8.24 5.13
C GLU A 50 -22.68 9.42 6.09
N GLU A 51 -22.57 9.15 7.40
CA GLU A 51 -22.33 10.18 8.41
C GLU A 51 -21.01 10.92 8.17
N ALA A 52 -19.93 10.21 7.88
CA ALA A 52 -18.63 10.81 7.61
C ALA A 52 -18.56 11.55 6.26
N THR A 53 -19.43 11.25 5.29
CA THR A 53 -19.50 12.01 4.04
C THR A 53 -20.25 13.34 4.16
N SER A 54 -21.00 13.54 5.25
CA SER A 54 -21.70 14.81 5.51
C SER A 54 -20.76 15.95 5.90
N ASP A 55 -19.55 15.66 6.42
CA ASP A 55 -18.50 16.63 6.72
C ASP A 55 -17.22 16.33 5.91
N ILE A 56 -16.62 17.37 5.34
CA ILE A 56 -15.46 17.24 4.45
C ILE A 56 -14.22 16.72 5.19
N ASN A 57 -14.11 17.00 6.49
CA ASN A 57 -13.00 16.51 7.31
C ASN A 57 -13.12 15.00 7.58
N SER A 58 -14.32 14.51 7.84
CA SER A 58 -14.57 13.08 8.06
C SER A 58 -14.46 12.26 6.76
N PHE A 59 -14.82 12.84 5.62
CA PHE A 59 -14.58 12.24 4.30
C PHE A 59 -13.09 11.94 4.08
N TRP A 60 -12.21 12.91 4.33
CA TRP A 60 -10.77 12.71 4.20
C TRP A 60 -10.20 11.68 5.19
N ARG A 61 -10.79 11.53 6.37
CA ARG A 61 -10.41 10.48 7.33
C ARG A 61 -10.72 9.08 6.79
N LEU A 62 -11.87 8.90 6.15
CA LEU A 62 -12.23 7.63 5.50
C LEU A 62 -11.35 7.33 4.29
N ALA A 63 -11.13 8.31 3.42
CA ALA A 63 -10.24 8.16 2.27
C ALA A 63 -8.82 7.76 2.69
N LYS A 64 -8.27 8.38 3.74
CA LYS A 64 -6.98 7.99 4.32
C LYS A 64 -7.00 6.58 4.91
N ALA A 65 -8.10 6.16 5.54
CA ALA A 65 -8.22 4.81 6.09
C ALA A 65 -8.29 3.74 4.99
N ALA A 66 -9.06 3.99 3.92
CA ALA A 66 -9.14 3.11 2.76
C ALA A 66 -7.78 2.97 2.05
N HIS A 67 -7.08 4.10 1.83
CA HIS A 67 -5.76 4.10 1.21
C HIS A 67 -4.73 3.29 2.03
N LYS A 68 -4.80 3.34 3.36
CA LYS A 68 -3.96 2.51 4.24
C LYS A 68 -4.28 1.02 4.16
N GLN A 69 -5.51 0.63 3.82
CA GLN A 69 -5.86 -0.79 3.61
C GLN A 69 -5.39 -1.28 2.24
N GLU A 70 -5.43 -0.43 1.22
CA GLU A 70 -4.99 -0.75 -0.14
C GLU A 70 -3.45 -0.86 -0.23
N GLN A 71 -2.71 -0.15 0.62
CA GLN A 71 -1.26 -0.31 0.81
C GLN A 71 -0.83 -1.64 1.44
N ARG A 72 -1.74 -2.60 1.65
CA ARG A 72 -1.37 -3.93 2.13
C ARG A 72 -0.80 -4.76 0.98
N PHE A 73 0.53 -4.78 0.93
CA PHE A 73 1.41 -5.67 0.16
C PHE A 73 1.44 -5.46 -1.36
N SER A 74 2.32 -4.57 -1.83
CA SER A 74 2.96 -4.81 -3.12
C SER A 74 3.89 -6.02 -2.96
N PHE A 75 3.35 -7.22 -3.18
CA PHE A 75 4.14 -8.45 -3.30
C PHE A 75 4.84 -8.41 -4.65
N ALA A 76 5.79 -7.48 -4.82
CA ALA A 76 6.72 -7.55 -5.94
C ALA A 76 7.56 -8.82 -5.71
N PRO A 77 7.51 -9.82 -6.62
CA PRO A 77 8.35 -11.00 -6.48
C PRO A 77 9.81 -10.60 -6.56
N THR A 78 10.65 -11.19 -5.71
CA THR A 78 12.09 -10.94 -5.70
C THR A 78 12.68 -11.15 -7.08
N LEU A 79 13.34 -10.13 -7.62
CA LEU A 79 13.97 -10.20 -8.93
C LEU A 79 15.32 -10.93 -8.83
N HIS A 80 15.52 -11.95 -9.67
CA HIS A 80 16.78 -12.68 -9.78
C HIS A 80 17.45 -12.37 -11.12
N SER A 81 18.73 -11.98 -11.10
CA SER A 81 19.53 -11.80 -12.32
C SER A 81 21.00 -12.09 -12.03
N ASN A 82 21.66 -12.88 -12.88
CA ASN A 82 23.09 -13.23 -12.81
C ASN A 82 23.54 -13.61 -11.38
N ASP A 83 22.86 -14.61 -10.79
CA ASP A 83 23.11 -15.15 -9.44
C ASP A 83 22.97 -14.14 -8.28
N ARG A 84 22.35 -12.99 -8.54
CA ARG A 84 22.06 -11.97 -7.53
C ARG A 84 20.57 -11.82 -7.33
N GLU A 85 20.17 -11.82 -6.07
CA GLU A 85 18.81 -11.53 -5.64
C GLU A 85 18.69 -10.06 -5.29
N TYR A 86 17.69 -9.39 -5.87
CA TYR A 86 17.39 -7.99 -5.60
C TYR A 86 16.18 -7.92 -4.70
N THR A 87 16.41 -7.77 -3.40
CA THR A 87 15.35 -7.82 -2.36
C THR A 87 14.70 -6.47 -2.06
N THR A 88 15.16 -5.40 -2.70
CA THR A 88 14.69 -4.03 -2.46
C THR A 88 14.21 -3.40 -3.75
N ALA A 89 13.02 -2.80 -3.73
CA ALA A 89 12.37 -2.18 -4.88
C ALA A 89 13.25 -1.15 -5.62
N THR A 90 14.11 -0.42 -4.92
CA THR A 90 15.05 0.53 -5.54
C THR A 90 16.09 -0.14 -6.43
N LYS A 91 16.58 -1.32 -6.01
CA LYS A 91 17.56 -2.08 -6.80
C LYS A 91 16.89 -2.81 -7.97
N GLU A 92 15.67 -3.31 -7.78
CA GLU A 92 14.87 -3.90 -8.86
C GLU A 92 14.59 -2.86 -9.95
N ALA A 93 14.14 -1.66 -9.55
CA ALA A 93 13.88 -0.57 -10.49
C ALA A 93 15.15 -0.11 -11.23
N ALA A 94 16.31 -0.08 -10.57
CA ALA A 94 17.58 0.24 -11.20
C ALA A 94 17.99 -0.80 -12.26
N LEU A 95 17.81 -2.10 -11.94
CA LEU A 95 18.09 -3.18 -12.89
C LEU A 95 17.14 -3.14 -14.09
N LEU A 96 15.84 -2.94 -13.86
CA LEU A 96 14.85 -2.80 -14.92
C LEU A 96 15.16 -1.59 -15.80
N ARG A 97 15.59 -0.47 -15.21
CA ARG A 97 16.01 0.70 -15.97
C ARG A 97 17.23 0.40 -16.84
N GLN A 98 18.24 -0.28 -16.31
CA GLN A 98 19.45 -0.63 -17.06
C GLN A 98 19.16 -1.63 -18.20
N THR A 99 18.26 -2.59 -17.97
CA THR A 99 17.93 -3.65 -18.95
C THR A 99 16.99 -3.16 -20.04
N LEU A 100 15.95 -2.39 -19.68
CA LEU A 100 14.97 -1.87 -20.63
C LEU A 100 15.47 -0.62 -21.36
N PHE A 101 16.32 0.19 -20.71
CA PHE A 101 16.87 1.43 -21.24
C PHE A 101 18.39 1.45 -21.09
N ALA A 102 19.06 0.67 -21.94
CA ALA A 102 20.51 0.70 -22.02
C ALA A 102 21.01 2.15 -22.25
N PRO A 103 22.10 2.57 -21.58
CA PRO A 103 22.69 3.87 -21.85
C PRO A 103 23.05 3.96 -23.33
N ALA A 104 22.72 5.09 -23.95
CA ALA A 104 23.06 5.32 -25.35
C ALA A 104 24.58 5.16 -25.52
N PRO A 105 25.04 4.47 -26.58
CA PRO A 105 26.47 4.38 -26.85
C PRO A 105 27.04 5.78 -27.01
N ASN A 106 28.24 6.01 -26.49
CA ASN A 106 28.96 7.27 -26.73
C ASN A 106 29.18 7.36 -28.24
N ALA A 107 28.42 8.25 -28.89
CA ALA A 107 28.63 8.54 -30.29
C ALA A 107 30.03 9.16 -30.45
N ASP A 108 30.84 8.60 -31.33
CA ASP A 108 32.03 9.27 -31.81
C ASP A 108 31.55 10.44 -32.69
N LEU A 109 31.78 11.67 -32.24
CA LEU A 109 31.34 12.89 -32.91
C LEU A 109 32.48 13.51 -33.74
N SER A 110 33.56 12.77 -33.96
CA SER A 110 34.75 13.25 -34.68
C SER A 110 34.50 13.52 -36.17
N ASP A 111 33.40 13.01 -36.73
CA ASP A 111 32.95 13.21 -38.09
C ASP A 111 32.03 14.44 -38.28
N ILE A 112 31.69 15.16 -37.20
CA ILE A 112 30.82 16.34 -37.23
C ILE A 112 31.66 17.63 -37.16
N ASP A 113 31.91 18.23 -38.31
CA ASP A 113 32.69 19.48 -38.47
C ASP A 113 32.18 20.67 -37.63
N ALA A 114 30.92 20.66 -37.19
CA ALA A 114 30.30 21.75 -36.43
C ALA A 114 30.68 21.79 -34.93
N TYR A 115 31.32 20.74 -34.39
CA TYR A 115 31.58 20.66 -32.95
C TYR A 115 32.78 21.51 -32.49
N VAL A 116 33.74 21.78 -33.39
CA VAL A 116 34.95 22.58 -33.08
C VAL A 116 34.64 24.06 -32.89
N SER A 117 33.55 24.57 -33.48
CA SER A 117 33.17 26.00 -33.40
C SER A 117 32.49 26.42 -32.09
N ALA A 118 32.03 25.48 -31.25
CA ALA A 118 31.27 25.82 -30.03
C ALA A 118 32.17 26.14 -28.83
N THR A 119 33.37 25.57 -28.76
CA THR A 119 34.29 25.78 -27.62
C THR A 119 34.99 27.15 -27.66
N VAL A 120 35.09 27.79 -28.83
CA VAL A 120 35.68 29.12 -29.00
C VAL A 120 34.75 30.24 -28.50
N ASN A 121 33.43 30.03 -28.53
CA ASN A 121 32.43 31.06 -28.18
C ASN A 121 32.08 31.11 -26.68
N ALA A 122 32.48 30.12 -25.89
CA ALA A 122 32.25 30.12 -24.44
C ALA A 122 33.17 31.10 -23.68
N ALA A 123 34.29 31.52 -24.27
CA ALA A 123 35.26 32.42 -23.65
C ALA A 123 34.91 33.93 -23.79
N VAL A 124 33.92 34.29 -24.61
CA VAL A 124 33.64 35.70 -24.97
C VAL A 124 32.49 36.32 -24.16
N ASN A 125 31.73 35.54 -23.41
CA ASN A 125 30.61 36.06 -22.61
C ASN A 125 30.92 36.13 -21.10
N THR A 126 31.88 36.96 -20.70
CA THR A 126 31.88 37.54 -19.34
C THR A 126 31.07 38.83 -19.35
N SER A 127 29.76 38.70 -19.23
CA SER A 127 28.85 39.83 -18.97
C SER A 127 28.96 40.23 -17.49
N PRO A 128 29.05 41.53 -17.13
CA PRO A 128 29.13 41.94 -15.74
C PRO A 128 27.78 41.71 -15.05
N THR A 129 27.80 40.90 -13.99
CA THR A 129 26.69 40.66 -13.06
C THR A 129 26.19 41.99 -12.47
N PRO A 130 24.91 42.39 -12.66
CA PRO A 130 24.35 43.46 -11.85
C PRO A 130 24.15 42.91 -10.43
N ALA A 131 24.78 43.58 -9.45
CA ALA A 131 24.66 43.23 -8.04
C ALA A 131 23.18 43.22 -7.59
N LEU A 132 22.64 42.03 -7.32
CA LEU A 132 21.38 41.90 -6.59
C LEU A 132 21.60 42.39 -5.15
N ALA A 133 20.82 43.39 -4.75
CA ALA A 133 20.77 43.91 -3.40
C ALA A 133 20.49 42.79 -2.37
N PRO A 134 21.01 42.89 -1.12
CA PRO A 134 20.73 41.89 -0.09
C PRO A 134 19.23 41.88 0.24
N LEU A 135 18.63 40.68 0.24
CA LEU A 135 17.25 40.44 0.68
C LEU A 135 17.03 40.99 2.11
N PRO A 136 15.89 41.65 2.40
CA PRO A 136 15.57 42.04 3.76
C PRO A 136 15.35 40.79 4.62
N LYS A 137 16.05 40.73 5.76
CA LYS A 137 15.90 39.65 6.76
C LYS A 137 14.43 39.53 7.20
N PRO A 138 13.91 38.31 7.45
CA PRO A 138 12.56 38.15 7.97
C PRO A 138 12.46 38.78 9.36
N LYS A 139 11.44 39.62 9.55
CA LYS A 139 11.08 40.20 10.85
C LYS A 139 10.66 39.05 11.78
N THR A 140 11.44 38.82 12.83
CA THR A 140 11.06 37.96 13.94
C THR A 140 9.93 38.62 14.72
N HIS A 141 8.69 38.29 14.37
CA HIS A 141 7.55 38.62 15.21
C HIS A 141 7.43 37.58 16.32
N GLY A 142 7.75 38.02 17.53
CA GLY A 142 6.99 37.73 18.75
C GLY A 142 6.77 36.28 19.11
N THR A 143 7.58 35.82 20.06
CA THR A 143 7.24 34.81 21.06
C THR A 143 5.80 34.99 21.55
N LEU A 144 4.88 34.11 21.13
CA LEU A 144 3.60 33.92 21.82
C LEU A 144 3.75 32.74 22.78
N SER A 145 4.00 33.11 24.02
CA SER A 145 3.82 32.28 25.20
C SER A 145 2.34 32.01 25.46
N LEU A 146 2.10 30.97 26.28
CA LEU A 146 0.84 30.57 26.90
C LEU A 146 -0.23 29.92 26.01
N PHE A 147 -0.27 28.58 26.07
CA PHE A 147 -1.54 27.89 26.27
C PHE A 147 -1.40 26.91 27.44
N ARG A 148 -2.06 27.24 28.54
CA ARG A 148 -2.19 26.45 29.77
C ARG A 148 -3.53 25.70 29.69
N PRO A 149 -3.59 24.36 29.76
CA PRO A 149 -4.86 23.68 29.92
C PRO A 149 -5.27 23.74 31.39
N HIS A 150 -6.49 24.21 31.63
CA HIS A 150 -7.23 23.96 32.87
C HIS A 150 -8.27 22.88 32.59
N ARG A 151 -8.32 21.91 33.52
CA ARG A 151 -9.24 20.78 33.67
C ARG A 151 -8.97 19.53 32.84
#